data_AF-A0A9J7N5Y7-F1
#
_entry.id   AF-A0A9J7N5Y7-F1
#
_cell.length_a   1.000
_cell.length_b   1.000
_cell.length_c   1.000
_cell.angle_alpha   90.00
_cell.angle_beta   90.00
_cell.angle_gamma   90.00
#
_symmetry.space_group_name_H-M   'P 1'
#
loop_
_entity.id
_entity.type
_entity.pdbx_description
1 polymer ?
#
loop_
_entity_poly.entity_id
_entity_poly.type
_entity_poly.pdbx_seq_one_letter_code
_entity_poly.pdbx_strand_id
1 'polypeptide(L)'
;MKVAPLVGVFLLAILCQTQSAPAELKSSESDQEVARPRKRRSILAAVIPIAIELLSQGIEEYGRQKQQQLEEDQLEALRDIQRKLDVLDRKVDALQRAIGQLQFGQQWLEGAVLYGNDIQRLEYFLDFLDTRLSPGNSGQLVPTNLADEWADAVLSLDDDGAGQVLHNLHEMIIGSSGLFGRNSLFVLYEGTLDGQSDQYWPKVRQFLDFTFSIQVAGYAAWVTSLNIKGRSLQEVNDVIDTANTRIEEQRVFLLPYTKEWPKGSYGLPRTNTGCPVAANARWHNGLRHHDTEDDDNSNQWISGIHFDGGYGRNMDQKFCMKTEASMGEGNWPAGNYCIFKKGNCPIGFQWGKLKWDDEDDDNQNRASGVLPDGRYDRNTEIQYCCRGDGSATTPIVLPSRRPFYLFRYRAGCQRVADMSVREEWFRWDDEDDDNANGYYGAHPYDHGGRNHRIHYCYYS
;
A
#
# COMPACT_ATOMS: atom_id res chain seq x y z
N MET A 1 11.62 -25.18 -29.62
CA MET A 1 11.05 -23.86 -29.95
C MET A 1 10.77 -23.14 -28.65
N LYS A 2 11.41 -21.98 -28.46
CA LYS A 2 11.18 -20.88 -27.50
C LYS A 2 10.47 -21.21 -26.16
N VAL A 3 11.23 -21.25 -25.06
CA VAL A 3 10.75 -20.94 -23.71
C VAL A 3 11.80 -20.04 -23.04
N ALA A 4 11.37 -18.84 -22.66
CA ALA A 4 12.16 -17.79 -22.00
C ALA A 4 12.24 -18.04 -20.48
N PRO A 5 13.25 -17.49 -19.76
CA PRO A 5 13.54 -17.87 -18.38
C PRO A 5 12.67 -17.10 -17.38
N LEU A 6 11.97 -17.82 -16.50
CA LEU A 6 11.02 -17.28 -15.50
C LEU A 6 11.63 -17.01 -14.10
N VAL A 7 12.92 -17.28 -13.89
CA VAL A 7 13.58 -17.13 -12.58
C VAL A 7 13.90 -15.65 -12.25
N GLY A 8 14.06 -14.80 -13.25
CA GLY A 8 14.27 -13.35 -13.07
C GLY A 8 13.03 -12.57 -12.59
N VAL A 9 11.84 -13.16 -12.65
CA VAL A 9 10.58 -12.52 -12.23
C VAL A 9 10.41 -12.58 -10.71
N PHE A 10 11.05 -13.54 -10.03
CA PHE A 10 10.87 -13.81 -8.61
C PHE A 10 11.53 -12.75 -7.70
N LEU A 11 12.70 -12.24 -8.09
CA LEU A 11 13.40 -11.16 -7.38
C LEU A 11 12.93 -9.77 -7.81
N LEU A 12 12.60 -9.56 -9.10
CA LEU A 12 12.13 -8.25 -9.58
C LEU A 12 10.80 -7.82 -8.95
N ALA A 13 9.88 -8.74 -8.64
CA ALA A 13 8.60 -8.39 -8.02
C ALA A 13 8.75 -7.87 -6.58
N ILE A 14 9.76 -8.34 -5.85
CA ILE A 14 10.08 -7.90 -4.47
C ILE A 14 10.91 -6.61 -4.48
N LEU A 15 11.77 -6.44 -5.50
CA LEU A 15 12.63 -5.26 -5.64
C LEU A 15 11.94 -4.04 -6.27
N CYS A 16 10.94 -4.24 -7.14
CA CYS A 16 10.29 -3.11 -7.83
C CYS A 16 9.50 -2.19 -6.89
N GLN A 17 8.96 -2.70 -5.76
CA GLN A 17 8.21 -1.89 -4.80
C GLN A 17 9.07 -1.18 -3.75
N THR A 18 10.34 -1.55 -3.67
CA THR A 18 11.22 -1.09 -2.60
C THR A 18 12.24 -0.04 -3.05
N GLN A 19 12.12 0.45 -4.30
CA GLN A 19 12.92 1.55 -4.85
C GLN A 19 12.36 2.95 -4.54
N SER A 20 11.46 3.12 -3.56
CA SER A 20 10.84 4.42 -3.26
C SER A 20 10.92 4.87 -1.81
N ALA A 21 12.04 4.58 -1.12
CA ALA A 21 12.37 5.25 0.14
C ALA A 21 13.17 6.54 -0.16
N PRO A 22 12.61 7.76 0.03
CA PRO A 22 13.40 8.97 -0.04
C PRO A 22 14.34 9.07 1.17
N ALA A 23 15.60 9.39 0.90
CA ALA A 23 16.59 9.75 1.90
C ALA A 23 16.29 11.16 2.43
N GLU A 24 16.15 11.32 3.75
CA GLU A 24 16.62 12.49 4.51
C GLU A 24 16.26 12.36 6.01
N LEU A 25 17.27 12.16 6.85
CA LEU A 25 17.23 12.58 8.26
C LEU A 25 18.62 13.08 8.63
N LYS A 26 18.80 14.39 8.63
CA LYS A 26 19.94 15.07 9.24
C LYS A 26 19.53 15.66 10.59
N SER A 27 20.33 15.29 11.59
CA SER A 27 20.75 16.02 12.78
C SER A 27 19.71 16.68 13.70
N SER A 28 19.65 16.17 14.94
CA SER A 28 20.08 16.99 16.09
C SER A 28 20.64 16.07 17.19
N GLU A 29 21.93 16.24 17.48
CA GLU A 29 22.61 15.71 18.66
C GLU A 29 22.44 16.72 19.81
N SER A 30 22.11 16.23 21.00
CA SER A 30 22.60 16.79 22.26
C SER A 30 22.74 15.66 23.28
N ASP A 31 23.91 15.62 23.92
CA ASP A 31 24.46 14.59 24.79
C ASP A 31 23.60 14.20 26.03
N GLN A 32 23.62 12.91 26.39
CA GLN A 32 24.22 12.42 27.65
C GLN A 32 24.12 10.88 27.82
N GLU A 33 25.31 10.26 27.78
CA GLU A 33 25.87 9.21 28.64
C GLU A 33 25.11 7.88 28.98
N VAL A 34 25.52 6.83 28.26
CA VAL A 34 25.90 5.46 28.68
C VAL A 34 24.89 4.60 29.48
N ALA A 35 24.23 3.72 28.73
CA ALA A 35 24.10 2.30 29.09
C ALA A 35 24.24 1.45 27.82
N ARG A 36 25.27 0.59 27.73
CA ARG A 36 25.49 -0.31 26.58
C ARG A 36 24.34 -1.33 26.48
N PRO A 37 23.54 -1.36 25.39
CA PRO A 37 22.75 -2.54 25.09
C PRO A 37 23.63 -3.53 24.31
N ARG A 38 23.60 -4.80 24.71
CA ARG A 38 24.11 -5.92 23.90
C ARG A 38 23.51 -5.79 22.49
N LYS A 39 24.37 -5.65 21.47
CA LYS A 39 23.97 -5.74 20.06
C LYS A 39 23.37 -7.12 19.81
N ARG A 40 22.04 -7.24 19.86
CA ARG A 40 21.33 -8.26 19.08
C ARG A 40 21.62 -7.90 17.63
N ARG A 41 22.43 -8.71 16.96
CA ARG A 41 22.49 -8.69 15.49
C ARG A 41 21.16 -9.24 15.01
N SER A 42 20.55 -8.53 14.08
CA SER A 42 19.34 -8.92 13.41
C SER A 42 19.41 -10.35 12.88
N ILE A 43 18.44 -11.18 13.26
CA ILE A 43 18.27 -12.54 12.75
C ILE A 43 17.92 -12.50 11.24
N LEU A 44 17.31 -11.41 10.75
CA LEU A 44 16.95 -11.22 9.35
C LEU A 44 18.12 -10.75 8.46
N ALA A 45 19.08 -9.98 8.98
CA ALA A 45 20.18 -9.43 8.19
C ALA A 45 21.25 -10.45 7.78
N ALA A 46 21.33 -11.58 8.49
CA ALA A 46 22.37 -12.58 8.29
C ALA A 46 21.90 -13.84 7.53
N VAL A 47 20.60 -14.15 7.57
CA VAL A 47 20.05 -15.37 6.96
C VAL A 47 19.73 -15.23 5.48
N ILE A 48 19.40 -14.03 5.00
CA ILE A 48 19.07 -13.84 3.58
C ILE A 48 20.29 -13.93 2.65
N PRO A 49 21.49 -13.44 3.00
CA PRO A 49 22.69 -13.73 2.23
C PRO A 49 22.94 -15.23 2.11
N ILE A 50 22.81 -15.99 3.20
CA ILE A 50 23.04 -17.44 3.25
C ILE A 50 21.94 -18.22 2.51
N ALA A 51 20.67 -17.84 2.65
CA ALA A 51 19.55 -18.44 1.95
C ALA A 51 19.59 -18.16 0.44
N ILE A 52 20.03 -16.96 0.02
CA ILE A 52 20.22 -16.62 -1.38
C ILE A 52 21.47 -17.29 -1.95
N GLU A 53 22.55 -17.42 -1.16
CA GLU A 53 23.79 -18.10 -1.54
C GLU A 53 23.60 -19.63 -1.61
N LEU A 54 22.70 -20.23 -0.81
CA LEU A 54 22.28 -21.63 -0.93
C LEU A 54 21.27 -21.85 -2.07
N LEU A 55 20.36 -20.91 -2.31
CA LEU A 55 19.49 -20.90 -3.49
C LEU A 55 20.31 -20.73 -4.78
N SER A 56 21.43 -19.98 -4.76
CA SER A 56 22.34 -19.84 -5.91
C SER A 56 23.31 -21.01 -6.05
N GLN A 57 23.87 -21.53 -4.96
CA GLN A 57 24.79 -22.68 -5.00
C GLN A 57 24.07 -23.99 -5.38
N GLY A 58 22.80 -24.18 -4.99
CA GLY A 58 21.96 -25.28 -5.47
C GLY A 58 21.61 -25.18 -6.97
N ILE A 59 21.70 -23.98 -7.55
CA ILE A 59 21.50 -23.73 -9.00
C ILE A 59 22.84 -23.83 -9.76
N GLU A 60 23.97 -23.58 -9.10
CA GLU A 60 25.32 -23.58 -9.71
C GLU A 60 25.87 -24.96 -10.06
N GLU A 61 25.38 -26.04 -9.46
CA GLU A 61 25.79 -27.40 -9.81
C GLU A 61 25.04 -27.98 -11.02
N TYR A 62 24.02 -27.28 -11.56
CA TYR A 62 23.16 -27.81 -12.63
C TYR A 62 23.04 -26.92 -13.89
N GLY A 63 23.69 -25.75 -13.96
CA GLY A 63 23.32 -24.74 -14.97
C GLY A 63 24.42 -23.93 -15.66
N ARG A 64 25.63 -24.43 -15.86
CA ARG A 64 26.71 -23.66 -16.53
C ARG A 64 26.49 -23.51 -18.04
N GLN A 65 25.82 -22.43 -18.46
CA GLN A 65 26.09 -21.73 -19.74
C GLN A 65 25.42 -20.35 -19.91
N LYS A 66 24.69 -19.81 -18.92
CA LYS A 66 23.88 -18.58 -19.10
C LYS A 66 24.11 -17.47 -18.05
N GLN A 67 25.25 -17.46 -17.39
CA GLN A 67 25.42 -16.84 -16.06
C GLN A 67 26.02 -15.42 -16.05
N GLN A 68 26.82 -15.03 -17.06
CA GLN A 68 27.59 -13.77 -16.99
C GLN A 68 26.79 -12.47 -17.08
N GLN A 69 25.56 -12.51 -17.58
CA GLN A 69 24.72 -11.31 -17.74
C GLN A 69 23.63 -11.20 -16.64
N LEU A 70 23.43 -12.27 -15.87
CA LEU A 70 22.47 -12.31 -14.76
C LEU A 70 23.14 -11.96 -13.42
N GLU A 71 24.44 -12.21 -13.30
CA GLU A 71 25.22 -12.03 -12.06
C GLU A 71 25.30 -10.57 -11.58
N GLU A 72 25.47 -9.57 -12.47
CA GLU A 72 25.57 -8.16 -12.05
C GLU A 72 24.25 -7.61 -11.52
N ASP A 73 23.13 -7.87 -12.22
CA ASP A 73 21.79 -7.48 -11.79
C ASP A 73 21.36 -8.21 -10.51
N GLN A 74 21.75 -9.48 -10.36
CA GLN A 74 21.49 -10.27 -9.15
C GLN A 74 22.33 -9.79 -7.96
N LEU A 75 23.59 -9.39 -8.14
CA LEU A 75 24.44 -8.88 -7.07
C LEU A 75 23.95 -7.53 -6.53
N GLU A 76 23.44 -6.66 -7.41
CA GLU A 76 22.90 -5.35 -7.01
C GLU A 76 21.55 -5.50 -6.28
N ALA A 77 20.68 -6.39 -6.79
CA ALA A 77 19.49 -6.87 -6.11
C ALA A 77 19.78 -7.45 -4.71
N LEU A 78 20.83 -8.28 -4.60
CA LEU A 78 21.32 -8.89 -3.36
C LEU A 78 21.79 -7.86 -2.33
N ARG A 79 22.61 -6.89 -2.75
CA ARG A 79 23.09 -5.80 -1.88
C ARG A 79 21.96 -4.87 -1.44
N ASP A 80 20.95 -4.70 -2.27
CA ASP A 80 19.74 -3.97 -1.92
C ASP A 80 18.91 -4.75 -0.87
N ILE A 81 18.70 -6.05 -1.08
CA ILE A 81 18.04 -6.95 -0.10
C ILE A 81 18.77 -6.93 1.25
N GLN A 82 20.10 -7.04 1.26
CA GLN A 82 20.90 -7.02 2.49
C GLN A 82 20.76 -5.69 3.27
N ARG A 83 20.69 -4.55 2.57
CA ARG A 83 20.44 -3.23 3.18
C ARG A 83 19.02 -3.07 3.72
N LYS A 84 18.04 -3.68 3.06
CA LYS A 84 16.64 -3.65 3.49
C LYS A 84 16.39 -4.48 4.74
N LEU A 85 17.22 -5.48 5.00
CA LEU A 85 17.05 -6.39 6.14
C LEU A 85 17.46 -5.78 7.47
N ASP A 86 18.53 -4.98 7.50
CA ASP A 86 18.92 -4.17 8.68
C ASP A 86 17.84 -3.14 9.06
N VAL A 87 16.96 -2.79 8.11
CA VAL A 87 15.80 -1.93 8.32
C VAL A 87 14.58 -2.75 8.74
N LEU A 88 14.37 -3.94 8.16
CA LEU A 88 13.31 -4.87 8.55
C LEU A 88 13.45 -5.31 10.01
N ASP A 89 14.64 -5.59 10.51
CA ASP A 89 14.86 -6.11 11.87
C ASP A 89 14.34 -5.22 12.99
N ARG A 90 14.67 -3.93 12.91
CA ARG A 90 14.19 -2.92 13.86
C ARG A 90 12.67 -2.76 13.77
N LYS A 91 12.11 -3.02 12.58
CA LYS A 91 10.66 -3.06 12.37
C LYS A 91 10.06 -4.37 12.89
N VAL A 92 10.73 -5.52 12.81
CA VAL A 92 10.23 -6.80 13.34
C VAL A 92 10.00 -6.73 14.85
N ASP A 93 11.01 -6.27 15.59
CA ASP A 93 10.94 -6.08 17.04
C ASP A 93 9.76 -5.16 17.44
N ALA A 94 9.49 -4.13 16.63
CA ALA A 94 8.38 -3.21 16.87
C ALA A 94 7.02 -3.82 16.53
N LEU A 95 6.94 -4.63 15.45
CA LEU A 95 5.72 -5.30 15.03
C LEU A 95 5.34 -6.43 16.00
N GLN A 96 6.28 -7.25 16.43
CA GLN A 96 6.05 -8.30 17.43
C GLN A 96 5.56 -7.71 18.75
N ARG A 97 6.14 -6.59 19.19
CA ARG A 97 5.63 -5.86 20.37
C ARG A 97 4.23 -5.31 20.14
N ALA A 98 3.94 -4.76 18.96
CA ALA A 98 2.61 -4.26 18.64
C ALA A 98 1.57 -5.38 18.60
N ILE A 99 1.87 -6.51 17.96
CA ILE A 99 0.98 -7.69 17.91
C ILE A 99 0.80 -8.31 19.30
N GLY A 100 1.87 -8.40 20.10
CA GLY A 100 1.78 -8.88 21.49
C GLY A 100 1.00 -7.95 22.43
N GLN A 101 0.83 -6.68 22.06
CA GLN A 101 0.00 -5.69 22.76
C GLN A 101 -1.43 -5.60 22.24
N LEU A 102 -1.75 -6.25 21.10
CA LEU A 102 -3.12 -6.30 20.61
C LEU A 102 -3.97 -7.04 21.65
N GLN A 103 -4.96 -6.34 22.22
CA GLN A 103 -6.01 -6.95 23.02
C GLN A 103 -6.91 -7.77 22.09
N PHE A 104 -6.45 -8.96 21.73
CA PHE A 104 -7.31 -9.95 21.10
C PHE A 104 -8.36 -10.35 22.12
N GLY A 105 -9.64 -10.10 21.82
CA GLY A 105 -10.74 -10.63 22.63
C GLY A 105 -10.58 -12.14 22.76
N GLN A 106 -11.11 -12.72 23.85
CA GLN A 106 -10.96 -14.16 24.18
C GLN A 106 -11.29 -15.09 22.99
N GLN A 107 -12.15 -14.65 22.07
CA GLN A 107 -12.51 -15.31 20.82
C GLN A 107 -11.36 -15.55 19.83
N TRP A 108 -10.25 -14.80 19.87
CA TRP A 108 -9.12 -14.91 18.92
C TRP A 108 -7.82 -15.41 19.55
N LEU A 109 -7.86 -15.78 20.84
CA LEU A 109 -6.68 -16.18 21.61
C LEU A 109 -5.99 -17.39 20.99
N GLU A 110 -6.76 -18.37 20.52
CA GLU A 110 -6.24 -19.59 19.89
C GLU A 110 -5.43 -19.27 18.63
N GLY A 111 -5.97 -18.44 17.73
CA GLY A 111 -5.26 -18.01 16.52
C GLY A 111 -4.02 -17.16 16.82
N ALA A 112 -4.07 -16.29 17.84
CA ALA A 112 -2.93 -15.50 18.26
C ALA A 112 -1.79 -16.36 18.86
N VAL A 113 -2.14 -17.39 19.64
CA VAL A 113 -1.19 -18.36 20.18
C VAL A 113 -0.55 -19.18 19.06
N LEU A 114 -1.35 -19.69 18.12
CA LEU A 114 -0.84 -20.47 17.00
C LEU A 114 0.12 -19.62 16.14
N TYR A 115 -0.28 -18.40 15.77
CA TYR A 115 0.60 -17.47 15.04
C TYR A 115 1.91 -17.20 15.78
N GLY A 116 1.84 -16.95 17.10
CA GLY A 116 3.04 -16.73 17.91
C GLY A 116 3.99 -17.93 17.91
N ASN A 117 3.45 -19.14 18.05
CA ASN A 117 4.21 -20.39 18.03
C ASN A 117 4.85 -20.65 16.66
N ASP A 118 4.08 -20.49 15.59
CA ASP A 118 4.53 -20.66 14.20
C ASP A 118 5.68 -19.70 13.86
N ILE A 119 5.54 -18.42 14.22
CA ILE A 119 6.60 -17.42 14.03
C ILE A 119 7.85 -17.79 14.83
N GLN A 120 7.70 -18.11 16.13
CA GLN A 120 8.83 -18.48 16.97
C GLN A 120 9.57 -19.72 16.44
N ARG A 121 8.84 -20.67 15.83
CA ARG A 121 9.44 -21.86 15.25
C ARG A 121 10.27 -21.54 14.01
N LEU A 122 9.77 -20.71 13.10
CA LEU A 122 10.57 -20.24 11.96
C LEU A 122 11.79 -19.44 12.42
N GLU A 123 11.63 -18.53 13.37
CA GLU A 123 12.75 -17.78 13.93
C GLU A 123 13.83 -18.69 14.53
N TYR A 124 13.43 -19.74 15.24
CA TYR A 124 14.37 -20.73 15.78
C TYR A 124 15.17 -21.43 14.66
N PHE A 125 14.51 -21.86 13.58
CA PHE A 125 15.22 -22.47 12.45
C PHE A 125 16.24 -21.53 11.83
N LEU A 126 15.86 -20.26 11.66
CA LEU A 126 16.71 -19.24 11.05
C LEU A 126 17.87 -18.82 11.96
N ASP A 127 17.62 -18.64 13.26
CA ASP A 127 18.66 -18.35 14.26
C ASP A 127 19.66 -19.51 14.39
N PHE A 128 19.19 -20.76 14.36
CA PHE A 128 20.09 -21.91 14.37
C PHE A 128 20.98 -21.93 13.13
N LEU A 129 20.41 -21.71 11.94
CA LEU A 129 21.16 -21.65 10.69
C LEU A 129 22.24 -20.56 10.73
N ASP A 130 21.91 -19.37 11.25
CA ASP A 130 22.85 -18.24 11.34
C ASP A 130 23.95 -18.43 12.39
N THR A 131 23.57 -18.89 13.57
CA THR A 131 24.47 -18.85 14.74
C THR A 131 25.26 -20.13 14.94
N ARG A 132 24.78 -21.25 14.39
CA ARG A 132 25.34 -22.58 14.64
C ARG A 132 25.95 -23.24 13.40
N LEU A 133 25.56 -22.79 12.22
CA LEU A 133 26.06 -23.31 10.95
C LEU A 133 26.89 -22.27 10.21
N SER A 134 27.79 -22.72 9.35
CA SER A 134 28.60 -21.86 8.50
C SER A 134 28.90 -22.57 7.18
N PRO A 135 29.15 -21.84 6.08
CA PRO A 135 29.60 -22.44 4.84
C PRO A 135 30.98 -23.09 5.00
N GLY A 136 31.10 -24.34 4.60
CA GLY A 136 32.35 -25.07 4.50
C GLY A 136 33.07 -24.81 3.17
N ASN A 137 34.29 -25.34 3.02
CA ASN A 137 35.15 -25.10 1.85
C ASN A 137 34.57 -25.55 0.50
N SER A 138 33.58 -26.44 0.51
CA SER A 138 32.88 -26.97 -0.66
C SER A 138 31.42 -26.53 -0.72
N GLY A 139 31.03 -25.47 0.01
CA GLY A 139 29.67 -24.94 0.05
C GLY A 139 28.71 -25.67 1.02
N GLN A 140 29.08 -26.87 1.48
CA GLN A 140 28.30 -27.61 2.48
C GLN A 140 28.23 -26.88 3.84
N LEU A 141 27.11 -26.98 4.54
CA LEU A 141 26.97 -26.40 5.88
C LEU A 141 27.73 -27.24 6.92
N VAL A 142 28.52 -26.55 7.75
CA VAL A 142 29.31 -27.15 8.83
C VAL A 142 28.95 -26.53 10.19
N PRO A 143 29.04 -27.27 11.31
CA PRO A 143 29.36 -28.70 11.41
C PRO A 143 28.28 -29.60 10.81
N THR A 144 28.68 -30.67 10.10
CA THR A 144 27.75 -31.50 9.33
C THR A 144 26.74 -32.24 10.21
N ASN A 145 27.10 -32.63 11.43
CA ASN A 145 26.18 -33.26 12.38
C ASN A 145 25.07 -32.29 12.82
N LEU A 146 25.40 -31.03 13.10
CA LEU A 146 24.41 -30.01 13.46
C LEU A 146 23.56 -29.62 12.25
N ALA A 147 24.13 -29.62 11.05
CA ALA A 147 23.38 -29.39 9.82
C ALA A 147 22.34 -30.52 9.59
N ASP A 148 22.71 -31.78 9.86
CA ASP A 148 21.81 -32.92 9.74
C ASP A 148 20.68 -32.89 10.78
N GLU A 149 20.99 -32.61 12.06
CA GLU A 149 19.99 -32.43 13.14
C GLU A 149 19.03 -31.27 12.85
N TRP A 150 19.55 -30.14 12.37
CA TRP A 150 18.74 -29.00 11.97
C TRP A 150 17.83 -29.35 10.79
N ALA A 151 18.36 -30.07 9.80
CA ALA A 151 17.57 -30.49 8.64
C ALA A 151 16.43 -31.43 9.05
N ASP A 152 16.65 -32.35 9.99
CA ASP A 152 15.59 -33.21 10.52
C ASP A 152 14.50 -32.41 11.24
N ALA A 153 14.88 -31.41 12.05
CA ALA A 153 13.91 -30.56 12.73
C ALA A 153 13.05 -29.72 11.76
N VAL A 154 13.66 -29.21 10.69
CA VAL A 154 12.95 -28.45 9.64
C VAL A 154 12.01 -29.35 8.84
N LEU A 155 12.44 -30.57 8.52
CA LEU A 155 11.70 -31.56 7.73
C LEU A 155 10.73 -32.42 8.54
N SER A 156 10.59 -32.15 9.85
CA SER A 156 9.62 -32.82 10.71
C SER A 156 8.23 -32.82 10.07
N LEU A 157 7.52 -33.94 10.18
CA LEU A 157 6.12 -34.06 9.76
C LEU A 157 5.14 -33.73 10.89
N ASP A 158 5.66 -33.42 12.08
CA ASP A 158 4.87 -33.00 13.23
C ASP A 158 4.41 -31.53 13.05
N ASP A 159 3.63 -31.04 14.02
CA ASP A 159 3.07 -29.69 14.01
C ASP A 159 4.13 -28.57 14.07
N ASP A 160 5.37 -28.92 14.42
CA ASP A 160 6.50 -28.02 14.53
C ASP A 160 7.44 -28.02 13.30
N GLY A 161 7.14 -28.82 12.28
CA GLY A 161 7.89 -28.84 11.02
C GLY A 161 7.64 -27.59 10.18
N ALA A 162 8.62 -27.17 9.37
CA ALA A 162 8.49 -25.97 8.54
C ALA A 162 7.28 -26.03 7.60
N GLY A 163 6.92 -27.23 7.13
CA GLY A 163 5.77 -27.40 6.24
C GLY A 163 4.42 -27.09 6.87
N GLN A 164 4.18 -27.56 8.08
CA GLN A 164 2.94 -27.27 8.80
C GLN A 164 2.89 -25.79 9.21
N VAL A 165 4.01 -25.27 9.72
CA VAL A 165 4.14 -23.87 10.15
C VAL A 165 3.88 -22.90 8.99
N LEU A 166 4.49 -23.12 7.81
CA LEU A 166 4.26 -22.28 6.63
C LEU A 166 2.84 -22.42 6.09
N HIS A 167 2.22 -23.59 6.21
CA HIS A 167 0.82 -23.77 5.85
C HIS A 167 -0.10 -22.95 6.76
N ASN A 168 0.05 -23.06 8.09
CA ASN A 168 -0.74 -22.32 9.06
C ASN A 168 -0.64 -20.80 8.82
N LEU A 169 0.58 -20.28 8.66
CA LEU A 169 0.82 -18.87 8.35
C LEU A 169 0.06 -18.44 7.09
N HIS A 170 0.11 -19.23 6.03
CA HIS A 170 -0.62 -18.92 4.81
C HIS A 170 -2.13 -18.84 5.04
N GLU A 171 -2.72 -19.87 5.65
CA GLU A 171 -4.16 -19.93 5.94
C GLU A 171 -4.63 -18.77 6.84
N MET A 172 -3.78 -18.34 7.77
CA MET A 172 -4.06 -17.18 8.62
C MET A 172 -4.01 -15.86 7.86
N ILE A 173 -3.07 -15.69 6.93
CA ILE A 173 -2.94 -14.47 6.12
C ILE A 173 -4.10 -14.33 5.13
N ILE A 174 -4.51 -15.40 4.43
CA ILE A 174 -5.64 -15.33 3.49
C ILE A 174 -7.01 -15.48 4.17
N GLY A 175 -7.04 -15.81 5.47
CA GLY A 175 -8.27 -15.92 6.27
C GLY A 175 -9.04 -17.23 6.12
N SER A 176 -8.43 -18.26 5.52
CA SER A 176 -9.03 -19.59 5.34
C SER A 176 -8.87 -20.50 6.56
N SER A 177 -8.01 -20.17 7.52
CA SER A 177 -7.75 -20.98 8.73
C SER A 177 -8.97 -21.25 9.62
N GLY A 178 -10.00 -20.40 9.55
CA GLY A 178 -11.16 -20.45 10.45
C GLY A 178 -10.89 -19.98 11.89
N LEU A 179 -9.63 -19.90 12.31
CA LEU A 179 -9.19 -19.51 13.67
C LEU A 179 -9.59 -18.08 14.05
N PHE A 180 -9.72 -17.22 13.06
CA PHE A 180 -10.15 -15.84 13.21
C PHE A 180 -11.60 -15.63 12.76
N GLY A 181 -12.45 -16.65 12.87
CA GLY A 181 -13.84 -16.58 12.41
C GLY A 181 -13.91 -16.38 10.90
N ARG A 182 -12.94 -16.97 10.17
CA ARG A 182 -12.68 -16.78 8.74
C ARG A 182 -12.23 -15.36 8.34
N ASN A 183 -11.81 -14.54 9.29
CA ASN A 183 -11.12 -13.30 8.98
C ASN A 183 -9.64 -13.56 8.70
N SER A 184 -9.04 -12.71 7.89
CA SER A 184 -7.59 -12.69 7.69
C SER A 184 -6.90 -12.03 8.88
N LEU A 185 -5.74 -12.56 9.28
CA LEU A 185 -4.87 -11.94 10.29
C LEU A 185 -4.46 -10.52 9.87
N PHE A 186 -4.17 -10.30 8.59
CA PHE A 186 -3.86 -8.98 8.07
C PHE A 186 -5.04 -8.01 8.23
N VAL A 187 -6.26 -8.47 7.93
CA VAL A 187 -7.47 -7.64 8.04
C VAL A 187 -7.75 -7.26 9.49
N LEU A 188 -7.57 -8.21 10.43
CA LEU A 188 -7.69 -7.92 11.85
C LEU A 188 -6.62 -6.92 12.32
N TYR A 189 -5.37 -7.09 11.88
CA TYR A 189 -4.30 -6.15 12.18
C TYR A 189 -4.59 -4.75 11.63
N GLU A 190 -4.96 -4.65 10.35
CA GLU A 190 -5.26 -3.38 9.68
C GLU A 190 -6.45 -2.66 10.33
N GLY A 191 -7.48 -3.40 10.77
CA GLY A 191 -8.63 -2.85 11.47
C GLY A 191 -8.30 -2.20 12.82
N THR A 192 -7.12 -2.46 13.40
CA THR A 192 -6.64 -1.79 14.63
C THR A 192 -5.96 -0.45 14.35
N LEU A 193 -5.67 -0.16 13.08
CA LEU A 193 -4.96 1.05 12.68
C LEU A 193 -5.93 2.20 12.44
N ASP A 194 -5.51 3.41 12.82
CA ASP A 194 -6.17 4.62 12.39
C ASP A 194 -5.83 4.91 10.92
N GLY A 195 -6.77 4.64 10.01
CA GLY A 195 -6.62 4.86 8.56
C GLY A 195 -6.48 6.32 8.12
N GLN A 196 -6.53 7.30 9.03
CA GLN A 196 -6.19 8.70 8.76
C GLN A 196 -4.83 9.11 9.33
N SER A 197 -4.17 8.22 10.07
CA SER A 197 -2.85 8.48 10.66
C SER A 197 -1.75 8.39 9.61
N ASP A 198 -0.77 9.31 9.69
CA ASP A 198 0.49 9.23 8.92
C ASP A 198 1.28 7.92 9.19
N GLN A 199 0.95 7.20 10.27
CA GLN A 199 1.56 5.92 10.64
C GLN A 199 0.84 4.70 10.07
N TYR A 200 -0.32 4.85 9.43
CA TYR A 200 -1.09 3.73 8.88
C TYR A 200 -0.27 2.94 7.85
N TRP A 201 0.21 3.61 6.80
CA TRP A 201 0.90 2.95 5.70
C TRP A 201 2.28 2.37 6.07
N PRO A 202 3.13 3.06 6.86
CA PRO A 202 4.34 2.47 7.41
C PRO A 202 4.10 1.16 8.17
N LYS A 203 3.03 1.08 8.97
CA LYS A 203 2.64 -0.11 9.74
C LYS A 203 2.14 -1.24 8.85
N VAL A 204 1.29 -0.93 7.87
CA VAL A 204 0.85 -1.90 6.86
C VAL A 204 2.04 -2.52 6.12
N ARG A 205 2.96 -1.69 5.60
CA ARG A 205 4.17 -2.18 4.92
C ARG A 205 5.03 -3.04 5.83
N GLN A 206 5.25 -2.60 7.07
CA GLN A 206 6.01 -3.36 8.06
C GLN A 206 5.43 -4.75 8.34
N PHE A 207 4.09 -4.87 8.47
CA PHE A 207 3.43 -6.15 8.64
C PHE A 207 3.68 -7.08 7.44
N LEU A 208 3.47 -6.56 6.23
CA LEU A 208 3.62 -7.31 5.00
C LEU A 208 5.06 -7.72 4.75
N ASP A 209 6.00 -6.79 4.89
CA ASP A 209 7.43 -7.02 4.76
C ASP A 209 7.88 -8.17 5.68
N PHE A 210 7.48 -8.14 6.95
CA PHE A 210 7.79 -9.20 7.90
C PHE A 210 7.19 -10.54 7.49
N THR A 211 5.88 -10.54 7.19
CA THR A 211 5.10 -11.74 6.88
C THR A 211 5.62 -12.46 5.64
N PHE A 212 5.92 -11.74 4.57
CA PHE A 212 6.49 -12.33 3.37
C PHE A 212 7.93 -12.77 3.59
N SER A 213 8.74 -11.97 4.31
CA SER A 213 10.15 -12.32 4.54
C SER A 213 10.30 -13.59 5.37
N ILE A 214 9.53 -13.74 6.45
CA ILE A 214 9.63 -14.93 7.31
C ILE A 214 9.17 -16.20 6.60
N GLN A 215 8.12 -16.11 5.77
CA GLN A 215 7.65 -17.25 4.98
C GLN A 215 8.65 -17.66 3.90
N VAL A 216 9.18 -16.70 3.14
CA VAL A 216 10.22 -16.97 2.13
C VAL A 216 11.47 -17.58 2.77
N ALA A 217 11.90 -17.05 3.92
CA ALA A 217 13.01 -17.60 4.67
C ALA A 217 12.74 -19.04 5.16
N GLY A 218 11.51 -19.32 5.64
CA GLY A 218 11.10 -20.67 6.01
C GLY A 218 11.11 -21.65 4.83
N TYR A 219 10.62 -21.25 3.65
CA TYR A 219 10.70 -22.08 2.44
C TYR A 219 12.16 -22.33 2.00
N ALA A 220 13.03 -21.33 2.13
CA ALA A 220 14.45 -21.49 1.84
C ALA A 220 15.14 -22.44 2.83
N ALA A 221 14.79 -22.37 4.12
CA ALA A 221 15.24 -23.33 5.12
C ALA A 221 14.78 -24.75 4.77
N TRP A 222 13.52 -24.93 4.35
CA TRP A 222 12.99 -26.22 3.91
C TRP A 222 13.78 -26.80 2.73
N VAL A 223 13.98 -26.02 1.66
CA VAL A 223 14.77 -26.44 0.50
C VAL A 223 16.21 -26.78 0.88
N THR A 224 16.83 -25.98 1.75
CA THR A 224 18.18 -26.24 2.25
C THR A 224 18.25 -27.57 2.98
N SER A 225 17.28 -27.87 3.84
CA SER A 225 17.22 -29.14 4.57
C SER A 225 17.02 -30.32 3.64
N LEU A 226 16.21 -30.20 2.58
CA LEU A 226 16.08 -31.25 1.55
C LEU A 226 17.43 -31.53 0.88
N ASN A 227 18.21 -30.48 0.57
CA ASN A 227 19.54 -30.62 -0.02
C ASN A 227 20.53 -31.30 0.93
N ILE A 228 20.54 -30.92 2.23
CA ILE A 228 21.38 -31.56 3.26
C ILE A 228 21.09 -33.06 3.33
N LYS A 229 19.81 -33.45 3.28
CA LYS A 229 19.38 -34.86 3.34
C LYS A 229 19.49 -35.59 2.00
N GLY A 230 20.06 -34.96 0.97
CA GLY A 230 20.25 -35.56 -0.36
C GLY A 230 18.94 -35.98 -1.03
N ARG A 231 17.85 -35.21 -0.81
CA ARG A 231 16.54 -35.50 -1.39
C ARG A 231 16.51 -35.23 -2.88
N SER A 232 15.52 -35.79 -3.57
CA SER A 232 15.45 -35.69 -5.02
C SER A 232 15.14 -34.26 -5.48
N LEU A 233 15.60 -33.91 -6.69
CA LEU A 233 15.29 -32.62 -7.30
C LEU A 233 13.77 -32.40 -7.47
N GLN A 234 13.00 -33.47 -7.64
CA GLN A 234 11.54 -33.38 -7.71
C GLN A 234 10.95 -32.84 -6.40
N GLU A 235 11.36 -33.38 -5.26
CA GLU A 235 10.87 -32.93 -3.95
C GLU A 235 11.24 -31.47 -3.66
N VAL A 236 12.43 -31.04 -4.09
CA VAL A 236 12.85 -29.64 -4.00
C VAL A 236 11.94 -28.75 -4.84
N ASN A 237 11.66 -29.16 -6.09
CA ASN A 237 10.76 -28.41 -6.98
C ASN A 237 9.34 -28.34 -6.44
N ASP A 238 8.81 -29.40 -5.84
CA ASP A 238 7.46 -29.42 -5.27
C ASP A 238 7.30 -28.38 -4.13
N VAL A 239 8.34 -28.21 -3.29
CA VAL A 239 8.36 -27.18 -2.24
C VAL A 239 8.42 -25.78 -2.85
N ILE A 240 9.23 -25.57 -3.89
CA ILE A 240 9.32 -24.28 -4.60
C ILE A 240 7.98 -23.92 -5.25
N ASP A 241 7.33 -24.87 -5.92
CA ASP A 241 6.02 -24.66 -6.55
C ASP A 241 4.93 -24.34 -5.52
N THR A 242 4.97 -25.03 -4.37
CA THR A 242 4.10 -24.74 -3.23
C THR A 242 4.32 -23.32 -2.70
N ALA A 243 5.58 -22.90 -2.54
CA ALA A 243 5.94 -21.56 -2.10
C ALA A 243 5.41 -20.50 -3.08
N ASN A 244 5.66 -20.68 -4.37
CA ASN A 244 5.23 -19.76 -5.43
C ASN A 244 3.71 -19.58 -5.43
N THR A 245 2.98 -20.69 -5.37
CA THR A 245 1.52 -20.70 -5.38
C THR A 245 0.96 -19.94 -4.18
N ARG A 246 1.41 -20.29 -2.97
CA ARG A 246 0.89 -19.71 -1.72
C ARG A 246 1.26 -18.24 -1.54
N ILE A 247 2.46 -17.83 -1.95
CA ILE A 247 2.87 -16.43 -1.90
C ILE A 247 2.05 -15.60 -2.91
N GLU A 248 1.77 -16.14 -4.10
CA GLU A 248 0.95 -15.43 -5.09
C GLU A 248 -0.51 -15.33 -4.66
N GLU A 249 -1.09 -16.40 -4.10
CA GLU A 249 -2.44 -16.37 -3.52
C GLU A 249 -2.56 -15.30 -2.42
N GLN A 250 -1.56 -15.20 -1.53
CA GLN A 250 -1.51 -14.12 -0.53
C GLN A 250 -1.42 -12.75 -1.17
N ARG A 251 -0.57 -12.57 -2.20
CA ARG A 251 -0.45 -11.29 -2.91
C ARG A 251 -1.77 -10.88 -3.50
N VAL A 252 -2.43 -11.77 -4.25
CA VAL A 252 -3.74 -11.53 -4.87
C VAL A 252 -4.78 -11.15 -3.81
N PHE A 253 -4.84 -11.88 -2.70
CA PHE A 253 -5.72 -11.56 -1.58
C PHE A 253 -5.44 -10.17 -0.99
N LEU A 254 -4.16 -9.78 -0.90
CA LEU A 254 -3.71 -8.52 -0.30
C LEU A 254 -3.73 -7.33 -1.27
N LEU A 255 -4.00 -7.54 -2.56
CA LEU A 255 -4.00 -6.47 -3.58
C LEU A 255 -4.88 -5.25 -3.18
N PRO A 256 -6.12 -5.42 -2.68
CA PRO A 256 -6.97 -4.28 -2.30
C PRO A 256 -6.39 -3.45 -1.15
N TYR A 257 -5.51 -4.05 -0.34
CA TYR A 257 -4.90 -3.43 0.83
C TYR A 257 -3.52 -2.84 0.54
N THR A 258 -2.88 -3.32 -0.52
CA THR A 258 -1.54 -2.91 -0.93
C THR A 258 -1.55 -1.92 -2.10
N LYS A 259 -2.71 -1.71 -2.73
CA LYS A 259 -2.83 -0.77 -3.83
C LYS A 259 -2.58 0.65 -3.34
N GLU A 260 -1.53 1.28 -3.86
CA GLU A 260 -1.19 2.68 -3.57
C GLU A 260 -1.96 3.66 -4.47
N TRP A 261 -2.10 4.90 -3.98
CA TRP A 261 -2.55 6.01 -4.80
C TRP A 261 -1.50 6.35 -5.88
N PRO A 262 -1.90 6.85 -7.06
CA PRO A 262 -0.93 7.24 -8.09
C PRO A 262 -0.01 8.41 -7.67
N LYS A 263 1.16 8.49 -8.31
CA LYS A 263 2.09 9.61 -8.12
C LYS A 263 1.50 10.94 -8.59
N GLY A 264 2.08 12.02 -8.08
CA GLY A 264 1.67 13.41 -8.37
C GLY A 264 1.00 14.09 -7.17
N SER A 265 0.88 15.40 -7.26
CA SER A 265 0.18 16.24 -6.29
C SER A 265 -1.20 16.62 -6.83
N TYR A 266 -2.25 16.43 -6.03
CA TYR A 266 -3.64 16.63 -6.44
C TYR A 266 -4.56 16.64 -5.22
N GLY A 267 -5.86 16.87 -5.42
CA GLY A 267 -6.85 16.75 -4.36
C GLY A 267 -8.10 15.99 -4.78
N LEU A 268 -8.82 15.48 -3.78
CA LEU A 268 -10.12 14.84 -3.92
C LEU A 268 -11.15 15.51 -2.99
N PRO A 269 -12.44 15.51 -3.34
CA PRO A 269 -13.49 15.94 -2.41
C PRO A 269 -13.51 15.05 -1.17
N ARG A 270 -13.71 15.66 0.00
CA ARG A 270 -13.80 14.92 1.26
C ARG A 270 -15.21 14.34 1.41
N THR A 271 -15.26 13.05 1.76
CA THR A 271 -16.52 12.34 2.02
C THR A 271 -16.95 12.51 3.48
N ASN A 272 -18.21 12.19 3.79
CA ASN A 272 -18.71 12.07 5.17
C ASN A 272 -17.98 11.01 6.02
N THR A 273 -17.13 10.18 5.42
CA THR A 273 -16.23 9.23 6.12
C THR A 273 -14.79 9.76 6.28
N GLY A 274 -14.53 10.99 5.85
CA GLY A 274 -13.21 11.63 5.88
C GLY A 274 -12.45 11.51 4.56
N CYS A 275 -11.12 11.58 4.65
CA CYS A 275 -10.26 11.39 3.49
C CYS A 275 -10.11 9.91 3.15
N PRO A 276 -9.78 9.59 1.88
CA PRO A 276 -9.56 8.22 1.47
C PRO A 276 -8.44 7.56 2.28
N VAL A 277 -8.34 6.23 2.20
CA VAL A 277 -7.30 5.48 2.91
C VAL A 277 -5.91 6.05 2.58
N ALA A 278 -5.06 6.13 3.60
CA ALA A 278 -3.65 6.50 3.47
C ALA A 278 -2.88 5.34 2.80
N ALA A 279 -3.08 5.14 1.48
CA ALA A 279 -2.40 4.12 0.69
C ALA A 279 -1.15 4.71 0.01
N ASN A 280 -0.07 4.83 0.79
CA ASN A 280 1.13 5.62 0.48
C ASN A 280 0.85 7.06 0.09
N ALA A 281 -0.19 7.65 0.69
CA ALA A 281 -0.51 9.05 0.53
C ALA A 281 -0.73 9.67 1.91
N ARG A 282 -0.25 10.90 2.05
CA ARG A 282 -0.56 11.81 3.14
C ARG A 282 -1.61 12.80 2.66
N TRP A 283 -2.76 12.81 3.35
CA TRP A 283 -3.88 13.69 3.03
C TRP A 283 -3.92 14.88 3.98
N HIS A 284 -3.85 16.08 3.42
CA HIS A 284 -4.06 17.31 4.16
C HIS A 284 -5.49 17.79 3.97
N ASN A 285 -6.12 18.20 5.07
CA ASN A 285 -7.47 18.75 5.03
C ASN A 285 -7.44 20.20 4.54
N GLY A 286 -8.44 20.55 3.75
CA GLY A 286 -8.76 21.92 3.39
C GLY A 286 -10.26 22.17 3.45
N LEU A 287 -10.64 23.43 3.52
CA LEU A 287 -12.03 23.86 3.51
C LEU A 287 -12.13 25.22 2.81
N ARG A 288 -13.11 25.34 1.90
CA ARG A 288 -13.67 26.59 1.41
C ARG A 288 -15.11 26.68 1.88
N HIS A 289 -15.40 27.66 2.72
CA HIS A 289 -16.76 28.09 3.00
C HIS A 289 -17.18 29.03 1.88
N HIS A 290 -18.19 28.61 1.13
CA HIS A 290 -18.90 29.41 0.14
C HIS A 290 -20.11 30.01 0.84
N ASP A 291 -20.05 31.33 1.07
CA ASP A 291 -21.22 32.14 1.36
C ASP A 291 -21.92 32.36 0.01
N THR A 292 -23.02 31.64 -0.17
CA THR A 292 -23.82 31.68 -1.40
C THR A 292 -25.08 32.46 -1.09
N GLU A 293 -25.65 33.11 -2.11
CA GLU A 293 -26.79 34.04 -2.04
C GLU A 293 -27.66 33.96 -0.77
N ASP A 294 -27.75 35.07 -0.04
CA ASP A 294 -28.52 35.21 1.19
C ASP A 294 -30.02 35.37 0.89
N ASP A 295 -30.41 36.00 -0.22
CA ASP A 295 -31.80 36.24 -0.62
C ASP A 295 -32.24 35.25 -1.73
N ASP A 296 -33.41 34.60 -1.58
CA ASP A 296 -33.95 33.64 -2.55
C ASP A 296 -33.04 32.43 -2.96
N ASN A 297 -32.04 32.10 -2.13
CA ASN A 297 -31.14 30.95 -2.28
C ASN A 297 -31.82 29.66 -2.79
N SER A 298 -31.32 29.15 -3.92
CA SER A 298 -31.80 27.95 -4.59
C SER A 298 -30.74 26.85 -4.70
N ASN A 299 -29.80 26.79 -3.75
CA ASN A 299 -28.88 25.66 -3.61
C ASN A 299 -29.65 24.35 -3.60
N GLN A 300 -29.18 23.38 -4.40
CA GLN A 300 -29.84 22.09 -4.54
C GLN A 300 -28.82 20.97 -4.59
N TRP A 301 -29.15 19.82 -4.02
CA TRP A 301 -28.30 18.64 -4.11
C TRP A 301 -29.11 17.38 -4.18
N ILE A 302 -28.48 16.31 -4.65
CA ILE A 302 -29.11 14.99 -4.66
C ILE A 302 -29.37 14.49 -3.23
N SER A 303 -30.52 13.85 -3.02
CA SER A 303 -30.84 13.23 -1.72
C SER A 303 -29.82 12.16 -1.33
N GLY A 304 -29.31 12.22 -0.10
CA GLY A 304 -28.31 11.29 0.41
C GLY A 304 -26.92 11.46 -0.20
N ILE A 305 -26.53 12.71 -0.51
CA ILE A 305 -25.16 13.07 -0.88
C ILE A 305 -24.18 12.74 0.28
N HIS A 306 -22.98 12.26 -0.04
CA HIS A 306 -21.98 11.82 0.94
C HIS A 306 -20.86 12.84 1.18
N PHE A 307 -21.16 14.13 1.08
CA PHE A 307 -20.23 15.19 1.48
C PHE A 307 -20.05 15.25 3.00
N ASP A 308 -18.90 15.75 3.45
CA ASP A 308 -18.59 15.95 4.86
C ASP A 308 -19.33 17.15 5.48
N GLY A 309 -20.67 17.12 5.46
CA GLY A 309 -21.55 18.14 6.05
C GLY A 309 -21.32 19.58 5.56
N GLY A 310 -21.96 20.53 6.24
CA GLY A 310 -21.79 21.97 5.98
C GLY A 310 -22.38 22.47 4.67
N TYR A 311 -23.38 21.76 4.12
CA TYR A 311 -24.12 22.15 2.92
C TYR A 311 -25.58 22.42 3.25
N GLY A 312 -26.13 23.51 2.72
CA GLY A 312 -27.47 23.99 3.02
C GLY A 312 -27.73 25.32 2.33
N ARG A 313 -28.00 26.35 3.13
CA ARG A 313 -27.97 27.73 2.64
C ARG A 313 -26.58 28.07 2.11
N ASN A 314 -25.52 27.75 2.85
CA ASN A 314 -24.13 27.92 2.43
C ASN A 314 -23.48 26.56 2.11
N MET A 315 -22.26 26.56 1.57
CA MET A 315 -21.54 25.34 1.21
C MET A 315 -20.09 25.30 1.72
N ASP A 316 -19.81 24.40 2.66
CA ASP A 316 -18.45 23.99 3.04
C ASP A 316 -17.92 22.95 2.07
N GLN A 317 -17.18 23.41 1.06
CA GLN A 317 -16.43 22.52 0.19
C GLN A 317 -15.13 22.08 0.88
N LYS A 318 -15.10 20.81 1.29
CA LYS A 318 -13.97 20.21 2.00
C LYS A 318 -13.10 19.35 1.09
N PHE A 319 -11.80 19.39 1.34
CA PHE A 319 -10.78 18.83 0.46
C PHE A 319 -9.86 17.86 1.19
N CYS A 320 -9.45 16.82 0.47
CA CYS A 320 -8.35 15.94 0.81
C CYS A 320 -7.22 16.16 -0.19
N MET A 321 -6.16 16.84 0.24
CA MET A 321 -5.07 17.29 -0.62
C MET A 321 -3.81 16.46 -0.41
N LYS A 322 -3.31 15.85 -1.48
CA LYS A 322 -2.00 15.20 -1.55
C LYS A 322 -1.00 16.19 -2.17
N THR A 323 -0.06 16.66 -1.37
CA THR A 323 0.90 17.71 -1.77
C THR A 323 2.24 17.15 -2.21
N GLU A 324 2.65 15.99 -1.70
CA GLU A 324 3.94 15.40 -2.05
C GLU A 324 3.81 14.54 -3.31
N ALA A 325 4.43 14.97 -4.40
CA ALA A 325 4.30 14.34 -5.71
C ALA A 325 5.03 12.99 -5.82
N SER A 326 6.05 12.75 -4.99
CA SER A 326 6.85 11.52 -4.97
C SER A 326 6.13 10.32 -4.34
N MET A 327 5.21 10.58 -3.41
CA MET A 327 4.38 9.57 -2.76
C MET A 327 3.46 8.86 -3.76
N GLY A 328 3.19 7.56 -3.51
CA GLY A 328 2.35 6.73 -4.37
C GLY A 328 3.12 5.99 -5.46
N GLU A 329 2.38 5.22 -6.26
CA GLU A 329 2.95 4.33 -7.27
C GLU A 329 2.31 4.53 -8.65
N GLY A 330 3.16 4.58 -9.67
CA GLY A 330 2.72 4.65 -11.06
C GLY A 330 1.98 5.93 -11.44
N ASN A 331 1.45 5.93 -12.65
CA ASN A 331 0.61 7.00 -13.18
C ASN A 331 -0.86 6.69 -12.90
N TRP A 332 -1.68 7.74 -12.85
CA TRP A 332 -3.12 7.57 -12.85
C TRP A 332 -3.56 6.74 -14.08
N PRO A 333 -4.54 5.83 -13.94
CA PRO A 333 -5.04 5.03 -15.06
C PRO A 333 -5.83 5.85 -16.10
N ALA A 334 -5.71 5.50 -17.38
CA ALA A 334 -6.53 6.09 -18.46
C ALA A 334 -8.03 5.97 -18.17
N GLY A 335 -8.79 7.02 -18.48
CA GLY A 335 -10.22 7.05 -18.16
C GLY A 335 -10.88 8.38 -18.46
N ASN A 336 -12.03 8.61 -17.85
CA ASN A 336 -12.84 9.81 -18.01
C ASN A 336 -13.30 10.39 -16.67
N TYR A 337 -12.48 11.26 -16.08
CA TYR A 337 -12.72 11.83 -14.75
C TYR A 337 -11.83 13.03 -14.48
N CYS A 338 -12.17 13.83 -13.48
CA CYS A 338 -11.30 14.90 -12.98
C CYS A 338 -10.98 14.75 -11.49
N ILE A 339 -9.94 15.46 -11.09
CA ILE A 339 -9.47 15.65 -9.72
C ILE A 339 -9.13 17.13 -9.51
N PHE A 340 -9.04 17.58 -8.27
CA PHE A 340 -8.56 18.92 -7.98
C PHE A 340 -7.08 19.04 -8.32
N LYS A 341 -6.68 20.16 -8.92
CA LYS A 341 -5.29 20.44 -9.23
C LYS A 341 -4.54 20.88 -7.97
N LYS A 342 -3.29 20.43 -7.84
CA LYS A 342 -2.32 20.96 -6.88
C LYS A 342 -0.93 20.91 -7.50
N GLY A 343 -0.33 22.06 -7.84
CA GLY A 343 0.90 22.07 -8.64
C GLY A 343 0.66 21.54 -10.06
N ASN A 344 1.61 20.85 -10.67
CA ASN A 344 1.44 20.35 -12.03
C ASN A 344 0.39 19.23 -12.09
N CYS A 345 -0.43 19.20 -13.16
CA CYS A 345 -1.34 18.08 -13.36
C CYS A 345 -0.57 16.77 -13.54
N PRO A 346 -1.05 15.65 -12.97
CA PRO A 346 -0.44 14.35 -13.19
C PRO A 346 -0.40 13.98 -14.68
N ILE A 347 0.53 13.09 -15.04
CA ILE A 347 0.72 12.65 -16.44
C ILE A 347 -0.61 12.15 -17.03
N GLY A 348 -0.96 12.65 -18.21
CA GLY A 348 -2.19 12.31 -18.94
C GLY A 348 -3.37 13.23 -18.66
N PHE A 349 -3.30 14.08 -17.62
CA PHE A 349 -4.35 15.06 -17.34
C PHE A 349 -4.11 16.37 -18.07
N GLN A 350 -5.22 17.02 -18.43
CA GLN A 350 -5.28 18.37 -18.96
C GLN A 350 -5.80 19.32 -17.88
N TRP A 351 -5.28 20.54 -17.88
CA TRP A 351 -5.67 21.58 -16.94
C TRP A 351 -6.95 22.29 -17.39
N GLY A 352 -7.74 22.70 -16.41
CA GLY A 352 -8.81 23.67 -16.56
C GLY A 352 -9.25 24.24 -15.22
N LYS A 353 -10.30 25.04 -15.26
CA LYS A 353 -10.81 25.76 -14.09
C LYS A 353 -12.28 26.09 -14.21
N LEU A 354 -12.91 26.27 -13.05
CA LEU A 354 -14.23 26.85 -12.88
C LEU A 354 -14.11 28.06 -11.94
N LYS A 355 -14.87 29.11 -12.23
CA LYS A 355 -14.97 30.32 -11.43
C LYS A 355 -16.43 30.52 -11.04
N TRP A 356 -16.68 30.47 -9.74
CA TRP A 356 -17.89 30.91 -9.07
C TRP A 356 -17.77 32.41 -8.78
N ASP A 357 -18.73 33.18 -9.25
CA ASP A 357 -19.02 34.53 -8.78
C ASP A 357 -19.87 34.39 -7.52
N ASP A 358 -19.18 34.25 -6.39
CA ASP A 358 -19.81 34.19 -5.07
C ASP A 358 -20.32 35.59 -4.70
N GLU A 359 -21.19 35.65 -3.69
CA GLU A 359 -21.95 36.84 -3.30
C GLU A 359 -21.12 38.12 -3.17
N ASP A 360 -21.62 39.24 -3.69
CA ASP A 360 -20.95 40.52 -3.62
C ASP A 360 -21.23 41.26 -2.28
N ASP A 361 -22.45 41.23 -1.77
CA ASP A 361 -22.84 41.95 -0.54
C ASP A 361 -22.71 41.06 0.73
N ASP A 362 -22.23 41.63 1.84
CA ASP A 362 -22.02 40.96 3.16
C ASP A 362 -21.25 39.62 3.17
N ASN A 363 -20.56 39.29 2.08
CA ASN A 363 -19.81 38.06 1.84
C ASN A 363 -18.86 37.65 2.98
N GLN A 364 -19.11 36.47 3.55
CA GLN A 364 -18.34 35.86 4.64
C GLN A 364 -17.52 34.65 4.19
N ASN A 365 -17.16 34.59 2.90
CA ASN A 365 -16.29 33.58 2.34
C ASN A 365 -15.00 33.39 3.16
N ARG A 366 -14.70 32.13 3.48
CA ARG A 366 -13.53 31.76 4.28
C ARG A 366 -12.83 30.55 3.68
N ALA A 367 -11.53 30.48 3.85
CA ALA A 367 -10.77 29.30 3.46
C ALA A 367 -9.73 28.95 4.52
N SER A 368 -9.46 27.65 4.69
CA SER A 368 -8.49 27.16 5.67
C SER A 368 -7.87 25.84 5.22
N GLY A 369 -6.73 25.49 5.83
CA GLY A 369 -5.99 24.27 5.53
C GLY A 369 -5.31 24.31 4.15
N VAL A 370 -5.17 23.15 3.52
CA VAL A 370 -4.55 23.03 2.19
C VAL A 370 -5.64 22.99 1.13
N LEU A 371 -5.59 23.94 0.20
CA LEU A 371 -6.59 24.07 -0.86
C LEU A 371 -6.05 23.56 -2.21
N PRO A 372 -6.95 23.20 -3.15
CA PRO A 372 -6.61 23.14 -4.57
C PRO A 372 -5.94 24.43 -5.06
N ASP A 373 -5.29 24.35 -6.21
CA ASP A 373 -4.85 25.56 -6.89
C ASP A 373 -6.08 26.35 -7.36
N GLY A 374 -6.04 27.66 -7.17
CA GLY A 374 -7.22 28.49 -7.37
C GLY A 374 -7.03 29.92 -6.88
N ARG A 375 -8.12 30.69 -6.88
CA ARG A 375 -8.25 31.99 -6.23
C ARG A 375 -9.39 31.89 -5.24
N TYR A 376 -9.16 32.30 -4.01
CA TYR A 376 -10.10 32.18 -2.90
C TYR A 376 -10.27 33.54 -2.23
N ASP A 377 -10.59 34.55 -3.04
CA ASP A 377 -10.80 35.92 -2.58
C ASP A 377 -12.30 36.14 -2.33
N ARG A 378 -12.87 37.26 -2.78
CA ARG A 378 -14.32 37.51 -2.74
C ARG A 378 -15.05 36.43 -3.53
N ASN A 379 -14.46 36.00 -4.65
CA ASN A 379 -15.03 34.98 -5.53
C ASN A 379 -14.19 33.70 -5.41
N THR A 380 -14.69 32.60 -5.98
CA THR A 380 -13.98 31.33 -5.96
C THR A 380 -13.58 30.89 -7.35
N GLU A 381 -12.29 30.73 -7.62
CA GLU A 381 -11.78 29.98 -8.77
C GLU A 381 -11.12 28.70 -8.28
N ILE A 382 -11.54 27.54 -8.78
CA ILE A 382 -10.90 26.25 -8.50
C ILE A 382 -10.36 25.66 -9.79
N GLN A 383 -9.13 25.17 -9.72
CA GLN A 383 -8.47 24.52 -10.84
C GLN A 383 -8.53 23.00 -10.73
N TYR A 384 -8.63 22.36 -11.89
CA TYR A 384 -8.82 20.94 -12.05
C TYR A 384 -7.77 20.35 -12.98
N CYS A 385 -7.57 19.05 -12.79
CA CYS A 385 -6.90 18.20 -13.74
C CYS A 385 -7.94 17.19 -14.20
N CYS A 386 -8.26 17.19 -15.49
CA CYS A 386 -9.20 16.24 -16.10
C CYS A 386 -8.51 15.37 -17.15
N ARG A 387 -8.89 14.09 -17.22
CA ARG A 387 -8.48 13.20 -18.31
C ARG A 387 -9.69 12.60 -18.99
N GLY A 388 -9.56 12.38 -20.30
CA GLY A 388 -10.62 11.82 -21.15
C GLY A 388 -10.05 10.89 -22.22
N ASP A 389 -8.91 10.26 -21.92
CA ASP A 389 -8.12 9.39 -22.78
C ASP A 389 -8.51 7.89 -22.63
N GLY A 390 -9.60 7.60 -21.93
CA GLY A 390 -10.14 6.25 -21.78
C GLY A 390 -11.66 6.23 -21.60
N SER A 391 -12.23 5.02 -21.58
CA SER A 391 -13.67 4.81 -21.38
C SER A 391 -14.05 4.82 -19.90
N ALA A 392 -15.13 5.52 -19.56
CA ALA A 392 -15.72 5.48 -18.21
C ALA A 392 -16.22 4.07 -17.82
N THR A 393 -16.49 3.19 -18.79
CA THR A 393 -17.02 1.83 -18.52
C THR A 393 -15.93 0.78 -18.30
N THR A 394 -14.66 1.09 -18.61
CA THR A 394 -13.53 0.21 -18.33
C THR A 394 -13.07 0.47 -16.90
N PRO A 395 -13.14 -0.50 -15.96
CA PRO A 395 -12.74 -0.28 -14.59
C PRO A 395 -11.27 0.12 -14.45
N ILE A 396 -11.00 1.17 -13.69
CA ILE A 396 -9.65 1.55 -13.27
C ILE A 396 -9.34 1.00 -11.89
N VAL A 397 -8.07 0.71 -11.61
CA VAL A 397 -7.64 0.19 -10.31
C VAL A 397 -7.09 1.33 -9.46
N LEU A 398 -7.78 1.65 -8.37
CA LEU A 398 -7.40 2.63 -7.36
C LEU A 398 -7.57 2.00 -5.96
N PRO A 399 -7.02 2.60 -4.90
CA PRO A 399 -7.25 2.12 -3.54
C PRO A 399 -8.75 2.15 -3.20
N SER A 400 -9.32 1.00 -2.83
CA SER A 400 -10.77 0.80 -2.68
C SER A 400 -11.27 0.60 -1.24
N ARG A 401 -10.38 0.70 -0.26
CA ARG A 401 -10.67 0.39 1.16
C ARG A 401 -11.53 1.42 1.88
N ARG A 402 -11.58 2.66 1.38
CA ARG A 402 -12.41 3.73 1.94
C ARG A 402 -13.09 4.51 0.82
N PRO A 403 -14.29 5.03 1.07
CA PRO A 403 -14.99 5.82 0.08
C PRO A 403 -14.20 7.05 -0.38
N PHE A 404 -14.38 7.42 -1.63
CA PHE A 404 -13.81 8.64 -2.20
C PHE A 404 -14.68 9.17 -3.34
N TYR A 405 -14.38 10.41 -3.75
CA TYR A 405 -14.98 11.02 -4.93
C TYR A 405 -13.98 11.20 -6.05
N LEU A 406 -14.46 11.03 -7.28
CA LEU A 406 -13.90 11.69 -8.47
C LEU A 406 -14.96 12.60 -9.06
N PHE A 407 -14.54 13.55 -9.89
CA PHE A 407 -15.48 14.36 -10.67
C PHE A 407 -15.85 13.65 -11.97
N ARG A 408 -17.13 13.70 -12.32
CA ARG A 408 -17.57 13.35 -13.68
C ARG A 408 -16.97 14.35 -14.66
N TYR A 409 -16.50 13.90 -15.83
CA TYR A 409 -15.89 14.79 -16.83
C TYR A 409 -16.73 14.99 -18.09
N ARG A 410 -16.71 14.04 -19.03
CA ARG A 410 -17.46 14.13 -20.30
C ARG A 410 -18.45 12.99 -20.50
N ALA A 411 -18.09 11.80 -20.04
CA ALA A 411 -18.97 10.62 -20.06
C ALA A 411 -19.74 10.52 -18.73
N GLY A 412 -20.31 9.35 -18.43
CA GLY A 412 -20.79 9.03 -17.08
C GLY A 412 -19.64 8.79 -16.10
N CYS A 413 -19.98 8.37 -14.88
CA CYS A 413 -18.97 8.06 -13.87
C CYS A 413 -18.01 6.95 -14.30
N GLN A 414 -16.71 7.19 -14.12
CA GLN A 414 -15.65 6.21 -14.30
C GLN A 414 -15.89 5.01 -13.40
N ARG A 415 -15.82 3.77 -13.90
CA ARG A 415 -15.85 2.59 -13.03
C ARG A 415 -14.51 2.41 -12.34
N VAL A 416 -14.53 2.05 -11.06
CA VAL A 416 -13.35 1.67 -10.26
C VAL A 416 -13.51 0.21 -9.86
N ALA A 417 -12.44 -0.58 -10.00
CA ALA A 417 -12.45 -1.98 -9.61
C ALA A 417 -12.74 -2.12 -8.11
N ASP A 418 -13.49 -3.16 -7.74
CA ASP A 418 -13.84 -3.49 -6.35
C ASP A 418 -14.65 -2.40 -5.61
N MET A 419 -15.28 -1.47 -6.34
CA MET A 419 -16.15 -0.44 -5.75
C MET A 419 -17.45 -0.28 -6.54
N SER A 420 -18.51 0.08 -5.81
CA SER A 420 -19.74 0.56 -6.43
C SER A 420 -19.62 2.05 -6.70
N VAL A 421 -20.29 2.55 -7.74
CA VAL A 421 -20.29 3.98 -8.07
C VAL A 421 -21.69 4.55 -8.07
N ARG A 422 -21.86 5.72 -7.44
CA ARG A 422 -23.09 6.51 -7.47
C ARG A 422 -22.78 7.92 -7.98
N GLU A 423 -23.48 8.34 -9.03
CA GLU A 423 -23.40 9.72 -9.47
C GLU A 423 -24.20 10.62 -8.50
N GLU A 424 -23.56 11.69 -8.07
CA GLU A 424 -24.11 12.70 -7.16
C GLU A 424 -23.89 14.08 -7.75
N TRP A 425 -24.69 15.05 -7.33
CA TRP A 425 -24.54 16.43 -7.82
C TRP A 425 -24.90 17.42 -6.74
N PHE A 426 -24.24 18.57 -6.82
CA PHE A 426 -24.54 19.77 -6.06
C PHE A 426 -24.68 20.92 -7.05
N ARG A 427 -25.69 21.75 -6.86
CA ARG A 427 -25.93 23.00 -7.58
C ARG A 427 -25.69 24.13 -6.59
N TRP A 428 -24.72 24.97 -6.92
CA TRP A 428 -24.54 26.26 -6.30
C TRP A 428 -25.55 27.22 -6.91
N ASP A 429 -26.14 28.04 -6.07
CA ASP A 429 -26.78 29.28 -6.47
C ASP A 429 -25.78 30.40 -6.25
N ASP A 430 -25.23 30.85 -7.37
CA ASP A 430 -24.24 31.93 -7.41
C ASP A 430 -24.99 33.24 -7.68
N GLU A 431 -24.29 34.37 -7.68
CA GLU A 431 -24.87 35.73 -7.85
C GLU A 431 -25.95 35.82 -8.96
N ASP A 432 -27.10 36.42 -8.66
CA ASP A 432 -28.23 36.56 -9.60
C ASP A 432 -28.14 37.82 -10.49
N ASP A 433 -27.37 38.84 -10.08
CA ASP A 433 -27.14 40.11 -10.79
C ASP A 433 -25.68 40.21 -11.31
N ASP A 434 -25.46 40.64 -12.56
CA ASP A 434 -24.12 40.79 -13.20
C ASP A 434 -23.14 39.59 -13.09
N ASN A 435 -23.68 38.38 -12.88
CA ASN A 435 -22.95 37.11 -12.75
C ASN A 435 -21.83 36.90 -13.78
N ALA A 436 -20.59 36.83 -13.29
CA ALA A 436 -19.38 36.56 -14.05
C ALA A 436 -18.79 35.17 -13.77
N ASN A 437 -19.65 34.16 -13.57
CA ASN A 437 -19.30 32.74 -13.61
C ASN A 437 -18.52 32.41 -14.88
N GLY A 438 -17.57 31.49 -14.77
CA GLY A 438 -16.66 31.22 -15.88
C GLY A 438 -16.03 29.85 -15.84
N TYR A 439 -15.57 29.41 -17.00
CA TYR A 439 -14.81 28.17 -17.14
C TYR A 439 -13.73 28.30 -18.20
N TYR A 440 -12.69 27.50 -18.07
CA TYR A 440 -11.64 27.39 -19.09
C TYR A 440 -11.02 26.00 -19.09
N GLY A 441 -10.65 25.50 -20.26
CA GLY A 441 -9.87 24.27 -20.39
C GLY A 441 -10.66 23.04 -19.95
N ALA A 442 -9.95 22.06 -19.37
CA ALA A 442 -10.54 20.78 -18.96
C ALA A 442 -11.03 20.85 -17.50
N HIS A 443 -12.34 20.89 -17.31
CA HIS A 443 -13.00 21.00 -16.00
C HIS A 443 -14.11 19.94 -15.82
N PRO A 444 -14.57 19.65 -14.59
CA PRO A 444 -15.68 18.75 -14.32
C PRO A 444 -16.94 19.05 -15.14
N TYR A 445 -17.77 18.02 -15.34
CA TYR A 445 -19.06 18.17 -15.97
C TYR A 445 -19.93 19.14 -15.17
N ASP A 446 -20.30 20.22 -15.83
CA ASP A 446 -21.14 21.27 -15.29
C ASP A 446 -22.43 21.39 -16.12
N HIS A 447 -23.57 21.31 -15.43
CA HIS A 447 -24.90 21.43 -16.00
C HIS A 447 -25.75 22.47 -15.23
N GLY A 448 -25.12 23.51 -14.67
CA GLY A 448 -25.79 24.55 -13.90
C GLY A 448 -26.34 25.70 -14.74
N GLY A 449 -25.79 25.93 -15.94
CA GLY A 449 -26.21 27.00 -16.83
C GLY A 449 -25.60 28.34 -16.42
N ARG A 450 -26.41 29.24 -15.85
CA ARG A 450 -25.93 30.52 -15.28
C ARG A 450 -25.22 30.31 -13.94
N ASN A 451 -25.60 29.27 -13.20
CA ASN A 451 -24.96 28.86 -11.96
C ASN A 451 -24.10 27.61 -12.23
N HIS A 452 -23.44 27.08 -11.21
CA HIS A 452 -22.72 25.81 -11.33
C HIS A 452 -23.54 24.62 -10.80
N ARG A 453 -23.64 23.53 -11.57
CA ARG A 453 -24.10 22.21 -11.09
C ARG A 453 -23.05 21.17 -11.42
N ILE A 454 -22.24 20.83 -10.43
CA ILE A 454 -21.10 19.94 -10.59
C ILE A 454 -21.49 18.51 -10.22
N HIS A 455 -21.07 17.58 -11.06
CA HIS A 455 -21.33 16.15 -10.89
C HIS A 455 -20.11 15.40 -10.33
N TYR A 456 -20.39 14.60 -9.32
CA TYR A 456 -19.46 13.81 -8.53
C TYR A 456 -19.76 12.32 -8.71
N CYS A 457 -18.74 11.50 -8.60
CA CYS A 457 -18.83 10.05 -8.62
C CYS A 457 -18.36 9.54 -7.27
N TYR A 458 -19.31 9.14 -6.43
CA TYR A 458 -19.04 8.56 -5.12
C TYR A 458 -18.74 7.08 -5.28
N TYR A 459 -17.58 6.66 -4.78
CA TYR A 459 -17.16 5.27 -4.77
C TYR A 459 -17.21 4.73 -3.35
N SER A 460 -17.82 3.56 -3.15
CA SER A 460 -17.91 2.89 -1.84
C SER A 460 -17.89 1.38 -1.94
#